data_AF-A0A6J1NZE4-F1
#
_entry.id   AF-A0A6J1NZE4-F1
#
_cell.length_a   1.000
_cell.length_b   1.000
_cell.length_c   1.000
_cell.angle_alpha   90.00
_cell.angle_beta   90.00
_cell.angle_gamma   90.00
#
_symmetry.space_group_name_H-M   'P 1'
#
loop_
_entity.id
_entity.type
_entity.pdbx_description
1 polymer ?
#
loop_
_entity_poly.entity_id
_entity_poly.type
_entity_poly.pdbx_seq_one_letter_code
_entity_poly.pdbx_strand_id
1 'polypeptide(L)'
;MPKKAKVNKLARMSDEERARYLQHRADVEEEARRRKRELVARFIKNKLDKEETFAKINTAKINQEWRYILRKIKCKQMAMDIQGMMSSFNFLLDRKNRLLNFLIRSTEDSDEQHRRAFQAHTETLSYFLKIGCQRLDKLQAAYELQKNNTLETWDKEEMDITDNQDRAEFKLTLVTYINDRDSQSYKKEKELERATEKNDTRLEYEEEMHHLCKPKQLEIDQYWTKLREVYSSYLERHSPIMDHYNILREKDEFYQSDIAKNEIQIQHAMETLLTLQSEWIKKNNTMNGKLKRMSNHKEELAKKYWQMKKETKTLRGKEDEMLAALVDASQDAVKRLEDVSVKLEKIKQLGEICRKYEKDSDKLFLEQCDDDRTIDNFEELDSAMIDECKEFKKMDKFLLKVNRVRVQTMCLKTERIKLAKENIQLKQYIKRYLTELALKGGKDRPLSMKLQSEMQKADLNGKLLNRPVTCIEGVLSNVVLHEKRMKLQEKKIKELGSVRAYPRVFCL
;
A
#
# COMPACT_ATOMS: atom_id res chain seq x y z
N MET A 1 29.07 -98.47 57.26
CA MET A 1 28.30 -99.73 57.33
C MET A 1 28.61 -100.56 56.08
N PRO A 2 28.92 -101.86 56.21
CA PRO A 2 29.96 -102.52 55.42
C PRO A 2 29.54 -102.89 54.00
N LYS A 3 30.48 -102.72 53.07
CA LYS A 3 30.49 -103.31 51.73
C LYS A 3 30.48 -104.84 51.88
N LYS A 4 29.32 -105.48 51.72
CA LYS A 4 29.25 -106.93 51.46
C LYS A 4 29.78 -107.18 50.04
N ALA A 5 30.93 -107.83 49.95
CA ALA A 5 31.49 -108.34 48.71
C ALA A 5 30.43 -109.22 48.03
N LYS A 6 29.98 -108.81 46.83
CA LYS A 6 29.15 -109.66 45.96
C LYS A 6 30.02 -110.82 45.51
N VAL A 7 29.72 -112.00 46.05
CA VAL A 7 30.21 -113.29 45.55
C VAL A 7 30.02 -113.34 44.04
N ASN A 8 31.09 -113.72 43.34
CA ASN A 8 31.22 -113.71 41.89
C ASN A 8 30.29 -114.75 41.25
N LYS A 9 29.01 -114.39 41.03
CA LYS A 9 27.99 -115.20 40.35
C LYS A 9 28.25 -115.40 38.84
N LEU A 10 29.38 -114.92 38.32
CA LEU A 10 29.81 -115.04 36.91
C LEU A 10 30.78 -116.21 36.64
N ALA A 11 31.11 -117.03 37.64
CA ALA A 11 32.03 -118.17 37.50
C ALA A 11 31.32 -119.55 37.48
N ARG A 12 29.97 -119.59 37.49
CA ARG A 12 29.14 -120.83 37.46
C ARG A 12 27.93 -120.74 36.50
N MET A 13 28.04 -120.06 35.36
CA MET A 13 26.97 -119.99 34.34
C MET A 13 27.53 -120.25 32.93
N SER A 14 26.72 -120.86 32.07
CA SER A 14 27.06 -121.12 30.66
C SER A 14 27.23 -119.81 29.88
N ASP A 15 28.05 -119.80 28.83
CA ASP A 15 28.41 -118.58 28.08
C ASP A 15 27.19 -117.79 27.54
N GLU A 16 26.07 -118.47 27.28
CA GLU A 16 24.79 -117.87 26.87
C GLU A 16 24.09 -117.04 27.97
N GLU A 17 24.14 -117.50 29.22
CA GLU A 17 23.55 -116.79 30.36
C GLU A 17 24.40 -115.58 30.75
N ARG A 18 25.71 -115.66 30.51
CA ARG A 18 26.66 -114.56 30.68
C ARG A 18 26.41 -113.45 29.66
N ALA A 19 26.12 -113.80 28.40
CA ALA A 19 25.76 -112.84 27.35
C ALA A 19 24.44 -112.13 27.66
N ARG A 20 23.39 -112.85 28.07
CA ARG A 20 22.10 -112.23 28.47
C ARG A 20 22.23 -111.35 29.71
N TYR A 21 23.04 -111.74 30.70
CA TYR A 21 23.29 -110.90 31.87
C TYR A 21 24.06 -109.62 31.52
N LEU A 22 25.06 -109.72 30.63
CA LEU A 22 25.77 -108.54 30.13
C LEU A 22 24.88 -107.65 29.27
N GLN A 23 23.98 -108.22 28.47
CA GLN A 23 23.00 -107.49 27.67
C GLN A 23 21.96 -106.79 28.56
N HIS A 24 21.36 -107.49 29.52
CA HIS A 24 20.44 -106.88 30.50
C HIS A 24 21.15 -105.82 31.35
N ARG A 25 22.42 -106.01 31.69
CA ARG A 25 23.22 -104.97 32.38
C ARG A 25 23.49 -103.78 31.47
N ALA A 26 23.77 -104.00 30.19
CA ALA A 26 23.93 -102.95 29.20
C ALA A 26 22.60 -102.19 28.97
N ASP A 27 21.47 -102.88 28.89
CA ASP A 27 20.13 -102.29 28.71
C ASP A 27 19.69 -101.49 29.94
N VAL A 28 19.95 -101.99 31.15
CA VAL A 28 19.72 -101.23 32.40
C VAL A 28 20.65 -100.01 32.49
N GLU A 29 21.88 -100.11 32.02
CA GLU A 29 22.83 -98.99 31.99
C GLU A 29 22.48 -97.98 30.87
N GLU A 30 21.98 -98.44 29.74
CA GLU A 30 21.40 -97.64 28.64
C GLU A 30 20.15 -96.89 29.11
N GLU A 31 19.22 -97.57 29.78
CA GLU A 31 18.02 -96.96 30.36
C GLU A 31 18.37 -95.99 31.49
N ALA A 32 19.34 -96.32 32.35
CA ALA A 32 19.84 -95.38 33.35
C ALA A 32 20.50 -94.15 32.68
N ARG A 33 21.21 -94.34 31.57
CA ARG A 33 21.75 -93.23 30.76
C ARG A 33 20.63 -92.42 30.10
N ARG A 34 19.57 -93.03 29.57
CA ARG A 34 18.40 -92.33 29.02
C ARG A 34 17.64 -91.54 30.08
N ARG A 35 17.33 -92.14 31.23
CA ARG A 35 16.68 -91.45 32.36
C ARG A 35 17.52 -90.28 32.88
N LYS A 36 18.85 -90.44 32.95
CA LYS A 36 19.76 -89.33 33.27
C LYS A 36 19.72 -88.24 32.20
N ARG A 37 19.77 -88.60 30.91
CA ARG A 37 19.66 -87.63 29.79
C ARG A 37 18.31 -86.92 29.78
N GLU A 38 17.21 -87.61 30.06
CA GLU A 38 15.86 -87.05 30.16
C GLU A 38 15.70 -86.11 31.35
N LEU A 39 16.25 -86.47 32.52
CA LEU A 39 16.29 -85.60 33.69
C LEU A 39 17.09 -84.32 33.40
N VAL A 40 18.24 -84.44 32.75
CA VAL A 40 19.06 -83.29 32.31
C VAL A 40 18.29 -82.44 31.28
N ALA A 41 17.65 -83.06 30.29
CA ALA A 41 16.85 -82.35 29.29
C ALA A 41 15.65 -81.62 29.90
N ARG A 42 14.92 -82.25 30.84
CA ARG A 42 13.83 -81.60 31.58
C ARG A 42 14.34 -80.46 32.47
N PHE A 43 15.51 -80.63 33.10
CA PHE A 43 16.12 -79.56 33.89
C PHE A 43 16.52 -78.36 33.01
N ILE A 44 17.15 -78.61 31.86
CA ILE A 44 17.51 -77.58 30.88
C ILE A 44 16.25 -76.90 30.34
N LYS A 45 15.21 -77.66 29.98
CA LYS A 45 13.93 -77.09 29.51
C LYS A 45 13.29 -76.21 30.57
N ASN A 46 13.18 -76.67 31.81
CA ASN A 46 12.63 -75.88 32.92
C ASN A 46 13.48 -74.63 33.23
N LYS A 47 14.80 -74.68 33.01
CA LYS A 47 15.68 -73.51 33.13
C LYS A 47 15.45 -72.53 31.98
N LEU A 48 15.32 -73.04 30.75
CA LEU A 48 15.05 -72.25 29.56
C LEU A 48 13.68 -71.57 29.65
N ASP A 49 12.62 -72.27 30.05
CA ASP A 49 11.28 -71.70 30.24
C ASP A 49 11.27 -70.60 31.33
N LYS A 50 12.05 -70.77 32.40
CA LYS A 50 12.24 -69.74 33.43
C LYS A 50 13.00 -68.53 32.89
N GLU A 51 14.07 -68.73 32.13
CA GLU A 51 14.80 -67.64 31.49
C GLU A 51 13.93 -66.91 30.47
N GLU A 52 13.10 -67.63 29.71
CA GLU A 52 12.19 -67.04 28.73
C GLU A 52 11.10 -66.19 29.41
N THR A 53 10.50 -66.69 30.50
CA THR A 53 9.53 -65.93 31.28
C THR A 53 10.16 -64.70 31.94
N PHE A 54 11.38 -64.81 32.49
CA PHE A 54 12.11 -63.65 32.99
C PHE A 54 12.49 -62.66 31.88
N ALA A 55 12.87 -63.14 30.69
CA ALA A 55 13.14 -62.29 29.54
C ALA A 55 11.88 -61.52 29.08
N LYS A 56 10.72 -62.18 29.02
CA LYS A 56 9.42 -61.54 28.73
C LYS A 56 9.05 -60.48 29.76
N ILE A 57 9.22 -60.77 31.05
CA ILE A 57 8.94 -59.80 32.12
C ILE A 57 9.92 -58.62 32.06
N ASN A 58 11.22 -58.89 31.86
CA ASN A 58 12.25 -57.85 31.81
C ASN A 58 12.07 -56.96 30.57
N THR A 59 11.76 -57.52 29.41
CA THR A 59 11.44 -56.76 28.20
C THR A 59 10.18 -55.92 28.38
N ALA A 60 9.13 -56.44 29.01
CA ALA A 60 7.93 -55.67 29.33
C ALA A 60 8.23 -54.49 30.28
N LYS A 61 9.03 -54.72 31.34
CA LYS A 61 9.48 -53.66 32.27
C LYS A 61 10.29 -52.60 31.55
N ILE A 62 11.29 -53.00 30.77
CA ILE A 62 12.13 -52.09 29.98
C ILE A 62 11.25 -51.27 29.01
N ASN A 63 10.32 -51.91 28.31
CA ASN A 63 9.40 -51.21 27.41
C ASN A 63 8.47 -50.23 28.14
N GLN A 64 8.01 -50.57 29.35
CA GLN A 64 7.20 -49.69 30.17
C GLN A 64 7.99 -48.44 30.61
N GLU A 65 9.23 -48.62 31.07
CA GLU A 65 10.14 -47.52 31.40
C GLU A 65 10.44 -46.65 30.18
N TRP A 66 10.71 -47.26 29.01
CA TRP A 66 10.90 -46.50 27.76
C TRP A 66 9.66 -45.71 27.36
N ARG A 67 8.46 -46.30 27.46
CA ARG A 67 7.20 -45.58 27.21
C ARG A 67 7.00 -44.43 28.18
N TYR A 68 7.36 -44.60 29.45
CA TYR A 68 7.31 -43.53 30.45
C TYR A 68 8.26 -42.39 30.08
N ILE A 69 9.52 -42.69 29.77
CA ILE A 69 10.54 -41.72 29.37
C ILE A 69 10.11 -40.99 28.09
N LEU A 70 9.67 -41.71 27.06
CA LEU A 70 9.23 -41.13 25.79
C LEU A 70 8.01 -40.23 25.96
N ARG A 71 7.02 -40.62 26.78
CA ARG A 71 5.88 -39.76 27.09
C ARG A 71 6.32 -38.49 27.82
N LYS A 72 7.23 -38.60 28.78
CA LYS A 72 7.76 -37.44 29.51
C LYS A 72 8.49 -36.47 28.57
N ILE A 73 9.31 -37.00 27.64
CA ILE A 73 9.98 -36.19 26.61
C ILE A 73 8.96 -35.56 25.67
N LYS A 74 7.97 -36.32 25.17
CA LYS A 74 6.95 -35.81 24.25
C LYS A 74 6.07 -34.74 24.89
N CYS A 75 5.66 -34.91 26.14
CA CYS A 75 4.91 -33.89 26.88
C CYS A 75 5.73 -32.61 27.05
N LYS A 76 7.03 -32.71 27.36
CA LYS A 76 7.92 -31.55 27.42
C LYS A 76 8.06 -30.87 26.05
N GLN A 77 8.24 -31.64 24.99
CA GLN A 77 8.30 -31.10 23.63
C GLN A 77 7.01 -30.36 23.26
N MET A 78 5.84 -30.98 23.49
CA MET A 78 4.55 -30.36 23.21
C MET A 78 4.32 -29.09 24.03
N ALA A 79 4.76 -29.06 25.29
CA ALA A 79 4.70 -27.85 26.11
C ALA A 79 5.57 -26.72 25.55
N MET A 80 6.80 -27.04 25.10
CA MET A 80 7.68 -26.07 24.44
C MET A 80 7.08 -25.58 23.11
N ASP A 81 6.49 -26.48 22.31
CA ASP A 81 5.85 -26.13 21.04
C ASP A 81 4.66 -25.18 21.28
N ILE A 82 3.80 -25.47 22.27
CA ILE A 82 2.68 -24.61 22.66
C ILE A 82 3.20 -23.25 23.13
N GLN A 83 4.25 -23.22 23.96
CA GLN A 83 4.84 -21.97 24.44
C GLN A 83 5.45 -21.15 23.28
N GLY A 84 6.10 -21.81 22.32
CA GLY A 84 6.59 -21.18 21.10
C GLY A 84 5.47 -20.60 20.24
N MET A 85 4.37 -21.34 20.07
CA MET A 85 3.17 -20.85 19.37
C MET A 85 2.55 -19.66 20.09
N MET A 86 2.44 -19.71 21.43
CA MET A 86 1.87 -18.63 22.24
C MET A 86 2.72 -17.38 22.18
N SER A 87 4.06 -17.51 22.22
CA SER A 87 4.98 -16.39 22.03
C SER A 87 4.85 -15.78 20.64
N SER A 88 4.73 -16.62 19.60
CA SER A 88 4.56 -16.17 18.21
C SER A 88 3.23 -15.44 18.03
N PHE A 89 2.16 -15.96 18.64
CA PHE A 89 0.84 -15.35 18.62
C PHE A 89 0.85 -13.99 19.33
N ASN A 90 1.43 -13.90 20.53
CA ASN A 90 1.56 -12.64 21.27
C ASN A 90 2.35 -11.60 20.47
N PHE A 91 3.45 -12.00 19.82
CA PHE A 91 4.21 -11.10 18.94
C PHE A 91 3.36 -10.59 17.76
N LEU A 92 2.57 -11.45 17.13
CA LEU A 92 1.67 -11.06 16.04
C LEU A 92 0.56 -10.12 16.54
N LEU A 93 0.01 -10.39 17.72
CA LEU A 93 -1.01 -9.56 18.37
C LEU A 93 -0.45 -8.18 18.68
N ASP A 94 0.74 -8.10 19.29
CA ASP A 94 1.42 -6.84 19.57
C ASP A 94 1.72 -6.06 18.29
N ARG A 95 2.17 -6.73 17.23
CA ARG A 95 2.39 -6.09 15.92
C ARG A 95 1.10 -5.51 15.36
N LYS A 96 -0.01 -6.26 15.45
CA LYS A 96 -1.33 -5.80 15.00
C LYS A 96 -1.86 -4.66 15.85
N ASN A 97 -1.68 -4.70 17.17
CA ASN A 97 -2.04 -3.61 18.07
C ASN A 97 -1.26 -2.33 17.78
N ARG A 98 0.05 -2.43 17.51
CA ARG A 98 0.86 -1.28 17.08
C ARG A 98 0.35 -0.67 15.78
N LEU A 99 0.02 -1.52 14.80
CA LEU A 99 -0.56 -1.08 13.54
C LEU A 99 -1.93 -0.42 13.75
N LEU A 100 -2.80 -1.02 14.57
CA LEU A 100 -4.10 -0.46 14.89
C LEU A 100 -3.98 0.90 15.57
N ASN A 101 -3.10 1.03 16.57
CA ASN A 101 -2.84 2.31 17.24
C ASN A 101 -2.26 3.36 16.29
N PHE A 102 -1.38 2.96 15.38
CA PHE A 102 -0.85 3.85 14.35
C PHE A 102 -1.97 4.33 13.41
N LEU A 103 -2.82 3.41 12.94
CA LEU A 103 -3.95 3.75 12.08
C LEU A 103 -4.95 4.67 12.78
N ILE A 104 -5.28 4.41 14.04
CA ILE A 104 -6.16 5.29 14.84
C ILE A 104 -5.57 6.70 14.93
N ARG A 105 -4.28 6.82 15.28
CA ARG A 105 -3.62 8.14 15.33
C ARG A 105 -3.58 8.83 13.96
N SER A 106 -3.35 8.07 12.89
CA SER A 106 -3.37 8.62 11.53
C SER A 106 -4.76 9.11 11.14
N THR A 107 -5.83 8.43 11.57
CA THR A 107 -7.20 8.89 11.33
C THR A 107 -7.54 10.12 12.15
N GLU A 108 -7.11 10.17 13.42
CA GLU A 108 -7.29 11.34 14.29
C GLU A 108 -6.55 12.57 13.73
N ASP A 109 -5.31 12.41 13.27
CA ASP A 109 -4.53 13.51 12.68
C ASP A 109 -5.15 13.97 11.34
N SER A 110 -5.63 13.06 10.51
CA SER A 110 -6.35 13.41 9.28
C SER A 110 -7.62 14.21 9.57
N ASP A 111 -8.42 13.78 10.56
CA ASP A 111 -9.65 14.48 10.95
C ASP A 111 -9.35 15.87 11.53
N GLU A 112 -8.32 15.97 12.36
CA GLU A 112 -7.85 17.24 12.90
C GLU A 112 -7.39 18.20 11.81
N GLN A 113 -6.64 17.71 10.81
CA GLN A 113 -6.24 18.50 9.64
C GLN A 113 -7.46 18.97 8.84
N HIS A 114 -8.45 18.10 8.61
CA HIS A 114 -9.70 18.47 7.94
C HIS A 114 -10.46 19.55 8.72
N ARG A 115 -10.56 19.41 10.04
CA ARG A 115 -11.23 20.40 10.90
C ARG A 115 -10.55 21.76 10.84
N ARG A 116 -9.21 21.80 10.90
CA ARG A 116 -8.44 23.05 10.76
C ARG A 116 -8.61 23.68 9.38
N ALA A 117 -8.55 22.89 8.31
CA ALA A 117 -8.76 23.39 6.95
C ALA A 117 -10.18 23.95 6.76
N PHE A 118 -11.19 23.27 7.31
CA PHE A 118 -12.58 23.73 7.27
C PHE A 118 -12.78 25.03 8.06
N GLN A 119 -12.19 25.12 9.25
CA GLN A 119 -12.22 26.35 10.05
C GLN A 119 -11.57 27.51 9.29
N ALA A 120 -10.36 27.33 8.75
CA ALA A 120 -9.69 28.36 7.97
C ALA A 120 -10.51 28.79 6.75
N HIS A 121 -11.13 27.84 6.04
CA HIS A 121 -12.00 28.14 4.92
C HIS A 121 -13.23 28.96 5.36
N THR A 122 -13.86 28.59 6.47
CA THR A 122 -15.03 29.29 7.00
C THR A 122 -14.66 30.71 7.44
N GLU A 123 -13.52 30.90 8.10
CA GLU A 123 -12.99 32.22 8.45
C GLU A 123 -12.74 33.08 7.21
N THR A 124 -12.18 32.52 6.14
CA THR A 124 -11.99 33.25 4.87
C THR A 124 -13.31 33.64 4.23
N LEU A 125 -14.32 32.75 4.28
CA LEU A 125 -15.66 33.04 3.76
C LEU A 125 -16.34 34.13 4.58
N SER A 126 -16.24 34.08 5.91
CA SER A 126 -16.74 35.12 6.81
C SER A 126 -16.07 36.47 6.53
N TYR A 127 -14.77 36.48 6.25
CA TYR A 127 -14.04 37.69 5.86
C TYR A 127 -14.57 38.28 4.54
N PHE A 128 -14.74 37.45 3.50
CA PHE A 128 -15.32 37.91 2.23
C PHE A 128 -16.75 38.40 2.38
N LEU A 129 -17.56 37.72 3.19
CA LEU A 129 -18.92 38.13 3.47
C LEU A 129 -18.96 39.47 4.20
N LYS A 130 -18.06 39.70 5.16
CA LYS A 130 -17.91 41.00 5.84
C LYS A 130 -17.56 42.12 4.86
N ILE A 131 -16.63 41.89 3.92
CA ILE A 131 -16.33 42.87 2.86
C ILE A 131 -17.55 43.11 1.97
N GLY A 132 -18.27 42.04 1.62
CA GLY A 132 -19.50 42.11 0.84
C GLY A 132 -20.57 42.98 1.51
N CYS A 133 -20.83 42.76 2.80
CA CYS A 133 -21.73 43.57 3.60
C CYS A 133 -21.28 45.03 3.64
N GLN A 134 -20.01 45.31 3.95
CA GLN A 134 -19.50 46.69 3.97
C GLN A 134 -19.67 47.42 2.63
N ARG A 135 -19.48 46.71 1.51
CA ARG A 135 -19.69 47.29 0.18
C ARG A 135 -21.17 47.56 -0.08
N LEU A 136 -22.06 46.67 0.35
CA LEU A 136 -23.50 46.81 0.21
C LEU A 136 -24.02 47.96 1.07
N ASP A 137 -23.57 48.08 2.32
CA ASP A 137 -23.90 49.18 3.22
C ASP A 137 -23.49 50.53 2.62
N LYS A 138 -22.28 50.62 2.05
CA LYS A 138 -21.82 51.83 1.35
C LYS A 138 -22.67 52.18 0.14
N LEU A 139 -23.08 51.17 -0.65
CA LEU A 139 -23.93 51.39 -1.81
C LEU A 139 -25.32 51.84 -1.38
N GLN A 140 -25.86 51.25 -0.32
CA GLN A 140 -27.15 51.64 0.25
C GLN A 140 -27.11 53.07 0.79
N ALA A 141 -26.08 53.43 1.56
CA ALA A 141 -25.90 54.79 2.06
C ALA A 141 -25.76 55.82 0.92
N ALA A 142 -25.02 55.49 -0.15
CA ALA A 142 -24.89 56.35 -1.32
C ALA A 142 -26.22 56.51 -2.07
N TYR A 143 -27.01 55.43 -2.19
CA TYR A 143 -28.34 55.46 -2.78
C TYR A 143 -29.31 56.31 -1.95
N GLU A 144 -29.34 56.12 -0.63
CA GLU A 144 -30.17 56.92 0.28
C GLU A 144 -29.81 58.39 0.22
N LEU A 145 -28.51 58.72 0.18
CA LEU A 145 -28.05 60.10 -0.01
C LEU A 145 -28.52 60.68 -1.35
N GLN A 146 -28.34 59.93 -2.46
CA GLN A 146 -28.79 60.38 -3.78
C GLN A 146 -30.30 60.60 -3.81
N LYS A 147 -31.07 59.67 -3.24
CA LYS A 147 -32.52 59.77 -3.12
C LYS A 147 -32.93 61.02 -2.35
N ASN A 148 -32.33 61.26 -1.19
CA ASN A 148 -32.65 62.43 -0.36
C ASN A 148 -32.28 63.72 -1.08
N ASN A 149 -31.10 63.79 -1.73
CA ASN A 149 -30.71 64.95 -2.53
C ASN A 149 -31.71 65.22 -3.66
N THR A 150 -32.17 64.17 -4.36
CA THR A 150 -33.19 64.36 -5.40
C THR A 150 -34.47 64.89 -4.78
N LEU A 151 -35.00 64.28 -3.72
CA LEU A 151 -36.22 64.76 -3.06
C LEU A 151 -36.10 66.22 -2.62
N GLU A 152 -34.98 66.62 -2.01
CA GLU A 152 -34.74 68.02 -1.65
C GLU A 152 -34.69 68.95 -2.87
N THR A 153 -34.16 68.52 -4.01
CA THR A 153 -34.20 69.32 -5.24
C THR A 153 -35.61 69.42 -5.81
N TRP A 154 -36.39 68.34 -5.76
CA TRP A 154 -37.79 68.33 -6.18
C TRP A 154 -38.62 69.29 -5.31
N ASP A 155 -38.49 69.22 -3.99
CA ASP A 155 -39.22 70.11 -3.06
C ASP A 155 -38.87 71.60 -3.31
N LYS A 156 -37.59 71.90 -3.60
CA LYS A 156 -37.14 73.26 -3.95
C LYS A 156 -37.71 73.71 -5.29
N GLU A 157 -37.64 72.86 -6.31
CA GLU A 157 -38.19 73.17 -7.64
C GLU A 157 -39.71 73.37 -7.58
N GLU A 158 -40.42 72.53 -6.82
CA GLU A 158 -41.85 72.68 -6.58
C GLU A 158 -42.17 74.03 -5.93
N MET A 159 -41.45 74.38 -4.86
CA MET A 159 -41.60 75.67 -4.18
C MET A 159 -41.31 76.87 -5.11
N ASP A 160 -40.25 76.80 -5.91
CA ASP A 160 -39.88 77.84 -6.88
C ASP A 160 -40.93 77.96 -8.00
N ILE A 161 -41.50 76.84 -8.47
CA ILE A 161 -42.57 76.84 -9.47
C ILE A 161 -43.83 77.48 -8.89
N THR A 162 -44.24 77.10 -7.67
CA THR A 162 -45.41 77.68 -7.01
C THR A 162 -45.24 79.19 -6.78
N ASP A 163 -44.11 79.65 -6.24
CA ASP A 163 -43.86 81.10 -6.04
C ASP A 163 -43.85 81.86 -7.38
N ASN A 164 -43.24 81.30 -8.43
CA ASN A 164 -43.27 81.91 -9.76
C ASN A 164 -44.68 81.97 -10.35
N GLN A 165 -45.49 80.92 -10.16
CA GLN A 165 -46.88 80.88 -10.58
C GLN A 165 -47.70 81.95 -9.83
N ASP A 166 -47.61 82.00 -8.51
CA ASP A 166 -48.31 83.00 -7.69
C ASP A 166 -47.95 84.43 -8.10
N ARG A 167 -46.66 84.69 -8.36
CA ARG A 167 -46.20 85.99 -8.88
C ARG A 167 -46.74 86.29 -10.27
N ALA A 168 -46.82 85.31 -11.15
CA ALA A 168 -47.36 85.48 -12.49
C ALA A 168 -48.87 85.73 -12.46
N GLU A 169 -49.61 85.00 -11.63
CA GLU A 169 -51.04 85.18 -11.39
C GLU A 169 -51.34 86.57 -10.82
N PHE A 170 -50.53 87.04 -9.86
CA PHE A 170 -50.64 88.40 -9.32
C PHE A 170 -50.40 89.47 -10.40
N LYS A 171 -49.38 89.29 -11.25
CA LYS A 171 -49.12 90.20 -12.38
C LYS A 171 -50.28 90.21 -13.37
N LEU A 172 -50.83 89.04 -13.70
CA LEU A 172 -51.94 88.91 -14.64
C LEU A 172 -53.20 89.57 -14.08
N THR A 173 -53.54 89.34 -12.81
CA THR A 173 -54.68 89.98 -12.14
C THR A 173 -54.54 91.50 -12.08
N LEU A 174 -53.33 92.02 -11.88
CA LEU A 174 -53.08 93.46 -11.95
C LEU A 174 -53.29 94.01 -13.37
N VAL A 175 -52.77 93.32 -14.40
CA VAL A 175 -52.94 93.71 -15.81
C VAL A 175 -54.41 93.66 -16.22
N THR A 176 -55.15 92.62 -15.85
CA THR A 176 -56.58 92.52 -16.16
C THR A 176 -57.38 93.60 -15.45
N TYR A 177 -57.05 93.92 -14.19
CA TYR A 177 -57.68 95.02 -13.47
C TYR A 177 -57.44 96.38 -14.14
N ILE A 178 -56.20 96.68 -14.53
CA ILE A 178 -55.86 97.94 -15.24
C ILE A 178 -56.58 97.99 -16.59
N ASN A 179 -56.53 96.91 -17.36
CA ASN A 179 -57.18 96.85 -18.67
C ASN A 179 -58.71 96.96 -18.57
N ASP A 180 -59.34 96.35 -17.56
CA ASP A 180 -60.78 96.49 -17.35
C ASP A 180 -61.16 97.91 -16.93
N ARG A 181 -60.39 98.54 -16.04
CA ARG A 181 -60.57 99.95 -15.68
C ARG A 181 -60.47 100.86 -16.92
N ASP A 182 -59.44 100.66 -17.74
CA ASP A 182 -59.20 101.48 -18.92
C ASP A 182 -60.28 101.21 -20.00
N SER A 183 -60.70 99.96 -20.19
CA SER A 183 -61.83 99.56 -21.06
C SER A 183 -63.16 100.16 -20.60
N GLN A 184 -63.42 100.18 -19.29
CA GLN A 184 -64.61 100.83 -18.73
C GLN A 184 -64.58 102.34 -18.95
N SER A 185 -63.42 103.01 -18.79
CA SER A 185 -63.30 104.44 -19.11
C SER A 185 -63.54 104.72 -20.60
N TYR A 186 -62.96 103.90 -21.47
CA TYR A 186 -63.13 104.02 -22.92
C TYR A 186 -64.59 103.78 -23.35
N LYS A 187 -65.25 102.76 -22.78
CA LYS A 187 -66.68 102.51 -23.02
C LYS A 187 -67.54 103.72 -22.62
N LYS A 188 -67.30 104.31 -21.44
CA LYS A 188 -68.02 105.51 -20.99
C LYS A 188 -67.82 106.70 -21.93
N GLU A 189 -66.59 106.90 -22.41
CA GLU A 189 -66.28 107.96 -23.38
C GLU A 189 -67.01 107.74 -24.72
N LYS A 190 -66.96 106.51 -25.26
CA LYS A 190 -67.68 106.16 -26.50
C LYS A 190 -69.20 106.16 -26.36
N GLU A 191 -69.74 105.78 -25.21
CA GLU A 191 -71.17 105.92 -24.93
C GLU A 191 -71.59 107.39 -24.90
N LEU A 192 -70.75 108.29 -24.35
CA LEU A 192 -71.01 109.72 -24.32
C LEU A 192 -70.94 110.34 -25.72
N GLU A 193 -69.93 110.00 -26.53
CA GLU A 193 -69.85 110.39 -27.95
C GLU A 193 -71.08 109.92 -28.75
N ARG A 194 -71.46 108.64 -28.64
CA ARG A 194 -72.65 108.11 -29.33
C ARG A 194 -73.93 108.77 -28.85
N ALA A 195 -74.03 109.11 -27.56
CA ALA A 195 -75.19 109.81 -27.03
C ALA A 195 -75.29 111.24 -27.60
N THR A 196 -74.16 111.92 -27.81
CA THR A 196 -74.15 113.22 -28.49
C THR A 196 -74.56 113.10 -29.96
N GLU A 197 -73.93 112.20 -30.73
CA GLU A 197 -74.27 111.98 -32.15
C GLU A 197 -75.73 111.55 -32.36
N LYS A 198 -76.25 110.69 -31.47
CA LYS A 198 -77.65 110.25 -31.51
C LYS A 198 -78.62 111.37 -31.17
N ASN A 199 -78.26 112.29 -30.28
CA ASN A 199 -79.13 113.42 -29.95
C ASN A 199 -79.15 114.45 -31.08
N ASP A 200 -78.00 114.67 -31.73
CA ASP A 200 -77.87 115.55 -32.88
C ASP A 200 -78.69 115.03 -34.08
N THR A 201 -78.55 113.73 -34.41
CA THR A 201 -79.34 113.10 -35.49
C THR A 201 -80.82 112.96 -35.15
N ARG A 202 -81.20 112.72 -33.87
CA ARG A 202 -82.62 112.68 -33.47
C ARG A 202 -83.29 114.04 -33.67
N LEU A 203 -82.60 115.14 -33.37
CA LEU A 203 -83.12 116.50 -33.58
C LEU A 203 -83.41 116.77 -35.07
N GLU A 204 -82.61 116.20 -35.97
CA GLU A 204 -82.77 116.31 -37.42
C GLU A 204 -83.89 115.39 -37.97
N TYR A 205 -84.03 114.16 -37.45
CA TYR A 205 -85.01 113.19 -37.96
C TYR A 205 -86.44 113.32 -37.39
N GLU A 206 -86.63 113.93 -36.20
CA GLU A 206 -87.97 114.15 -35.63
C GLU A 206 -88.81 115.15 -36.46
N GLU A 207 -88.17 116.07 -37.19
CA GLU A 207 -88.85 117.01 -38.11
C GLU A 207 -89.26 116.34 -39.44
N GLU A 208 -88.50 115.34 -39.91
CA GLU A 208 -88.74 114.69 -41.22
C GLU A 208 -89.69 113.47 -41.17
N MET A 209 -89.74 112.73 -40.05
CA MET A 209 -90.50 111.47 -39.95
C MET A 209 -92.02 111.63 -39.77
N HIS A 210 -92.50 112.78 -39.29
CA HIS A 210 -93.95 112.99 -39.12
C HIS A 210 -94.70 113.11 -40.46
N HIS A 211 -93.99 113.38 -41.57
CA HIS A 211 -94.59 113.66 -42.89
C HIS A 211 -94.73 112.45 -43.84
N LEU A 212 -94.04 111.32 -43.60
CA LEU A 212 -93.93 110.25 -44.62
C LEU A 212 -94.58 108.90 -44.25
N CYS A 213 -94.86 108.63 -42.98
CA CYS A 213 -94.99 107.24 -42.52
C CYS A 213 -96.41 106.62 -42.57
N LYS A 214 -97.47 107.39 -42.86
CA LYS A 214 -98.85 106.85 -42.83
C LYS A 214 -99.34 106.05 -44.06
N PRO A 215 -98.90 106.27 -45.32
CA PRO A 215 -99.46 105.54 -46.45
C PRO A 215 -98.75 104.22 -46.82
N LYS A 216 -97.52 103.95 -46.34
CA LYS A 216 -96.74 102.75 -46.75
C LYS A 216 -96.94 101.48 -45.92
N GLN A 217 -97.57 101.56 -44.74
CA GLN A 217 -97.81 100.38 -43.89
C GLN A 217 -98.87 99.42 -44.46
N LEU A 218 -99.81 99.91 -45.29
CA LEU A 218 -100.91 99.09 -45.81
C LEU A 218 -100.52 98.18 -47.00
N GLU A 219 -99.44 98.48 -47.72
CA GLU A 219 -98.97 97.66 -48.85
C GLU A 219 -98.12 96.46 -48.39
N ILE A 220 -97.45 96.56 -47.25
CA ILE A 220 -96.55 95.51 -46.72
C ILE A 220 -97.35 94.29 -46.21
N ASP A 221 -98.51 94.51 -45.61
CA ASP A 221 -99.34 93.43 -45.06
C ASP A 221 -99.98 92.55 -46.15
N GLN A 222 -100.16 93.07 -47.37
CA GLN A 222 -100.73 92.32 -48.50
C GLN A 222 -99.74 91.36 -49.16
N TYR A 223 -98.44 91.68 -49.16
CA TYR A 223 -97.40 90.78 -49.66
C TYR A 223 -97.06 89.66 -48.67
N TRP A 224 -97.21 89.90 -47.36
CA TRP A 224 -96.97 88.92 -46.31
C TRP A 224 -97.95 87.74 -46.30
N THR A 225 -99.19 87.96 -46.70
CA THR A 225 -100.22 86.91 -46.76
C THR A 225 -99.99 85.94 -47.92
N LYS A 226 -99.56 86.44 -49.09
CA LYS A 226 -99.31 85.62 -50.29
C LYS A 226 -98.07 84.72 -50.15
N LEU A 227 -97.05 85.16 -49.42
CA LEU A 227 -95.83 84.38 -49.17
C LEU A 227 -96.08 83.21 -48.21
N ARG A 228 -97.08 83.34 -47.31
CA ARG A 228 -97.42 82.33 -46.30
C ARG A 228 -98.12 81.10 -46.91
N GLU A 229 -98.97 81.27 -47.92
CA GLU A 229 -99.66 80.15 -48.60
C GLU A 229 -98.72 79.28 -49.45
N VAL A 230 -97.74 79.90 -50.11
CA VAL A 230 -96.72 79.18 -50.90
C VAL A 230 -95.80 78.36 -49.99
N TYR A 231 -95.45 78.89 -48.82
CA TYR A 231 -94.60 78.18 -47.85
C TYR A 231 -95.28 76.95 -47.25
N SER A 232 -96.59 77.05 -46.93
CA SER A 232 -97.35 75.94 -46.35
C SER A 232 -97.54 74.77 -47.33
N SER A 233 -97.83 75.05 -48.61
CA SER A 233 -98.00 74.01 -49.64
C SER A 233 -96.69 73.29 -50.01
N TYR A 234 -95.55 73.94 -49.81
CA TYR A 234 -94.23 73.33 -50.00
C TYR A 234 -93.86 72.39 -48.84
N LEU A 235 -94.20 72.78 -47.60
CA LEU A 235 -93.98 71.99 -46.39
C LEU A 235 -94.77 70.67 -46.39
N GLU A 236 -96.03 70.68 -46.82
CA GLU A 236 -96.86 69.47 -46.88
C GLU A 236 -96.36 68.43 -47.90
N ARG A 237 -95.79 68.86 -49.03
CA ARG A 237 -95.22 67.93 -50.03
C ARG A 237 -93.88 67.33 -49.62
N HIS A 238 -93.07 68.02 -48.84
CA HIS A 238 -91.74 67.56 -48.42
C HIS A 238 -91.72 66.78 -47.10
N SER A 239 -92.80 66.81 -46.29
CA SER A 239 -92.90 66.09 -45.01
C SER A 239 -92.56 64.59 -45.07
N PRO A 240 -93.12 63.76 -45.98
CA PRO A 240 -92.83 62.32 -45.99
C PRO A 240 -91.41 61.97 -46.44
N ILE A 241 -90.78 62.82 -47.24
CA ILE A 241 -89.37 62.66 -47.66
C ILE A 241 -88.45 62.99 -46.48
N MET A 242 -88.80 64.00 -45.69
CA MET A 242 -88.04 64.39 -44.51
C MET A 242 -88.12 63.34 -43.40
N ASP A 243 -89.28 62.70 -43.21
CA ASP A 243 -89.43 61.59 -42.26
C ASP A 243 -88.61 60.36 -42.66
N HIS A 244 -88.58 60.00 -43.96
CA HIS A 244 -87.74 58.91 -44.44
C HIS A 244 -86.24 59.20 -44.28
N TYR A 245 -85.81 60.44 -44.55
CA TYR A 245 -84.44 60.89 -44.32
C TYR A 245 -84.05 60.82 -42.84
N ASN A 246 -84.94 61.26 -41.94
CA ASN A 246 -84.68 61.20 -40.50
C ASN A 246 -84.52 59.76 -39.99
N ILE A 247 -85.35 58.82 -40.45
CA ILE A 247 -85.19 57.39 -40.12
C ILE A 247 -83.86 56.84 -40.63
N LEU A 248 -83.44 57.26 -41.84
CA LEU A 248 -82.15 56.83 -42.40
C LEU A 248 -80.98 57.43 -41.61
N ARG A 249 -81.10 58.70 -41.18
CA ARG A 249 -80.11 59.39 -40.35
C ARG A 249 -79.95 58.74 -38.97
N GLU A 250 -81.06 58.39 -38.32
CA GLU A 250 -81.03 57.69 -37.02
C GLU A 250 -80.36 56.32 -37.12
N LYS A 251 -80.61 55.58 -38.21
CA LYS A 251 -79.91 54.31 -38.48
C LYS A 251 -78.41 54.52 -38.72
N ASP A 252 -78.04 55.55 -39.48
CA ASP A 252 -76.63 55.87 -39.74
C ASP A 252 -75.90 56.31 -38.45
N GLU A 253 -76.53 57.15 -37.62
CA GLU A 253 -76.02 57.53 -36.30
C GLU A 253 -75.86 56.31 -35.37
N PHE A 254 -76.81 55.37 -35.40
CA PHE A 254 -76.71 54.12 -34.65
C PHE A 254 -75.50 53.27 -35.12
N TYR A 255 -75.35 53.07 -36.43
CA TYR A 255 -74.22 52.30 -36.97
C TYR A 255 -72.88 53.00 -36.73
N GLN A 256 -72.80 54.33 -36.84
CA GLN A 256 -71.59 55.10 -36.51
C GLN A 256 -71.22 54.94 -35.03
N SER A 257 -72.20 54.96 -34.12
CA SER A 257 -71.95 54.73 -32.69
C SER A 257 -71.42 53.33 -32.41
N ASP A 258 -71.99 52.30 -33.04
CA ASP A 258 -71.53 50.92 -32.86
C ASP A 258 -70.18 50.64 -33.54
N ILE A 259 -69.91 51.25 -34.70
CA ILE A 259 -68.59 51.22 -35.34
C ILE A 259 -67.55 51.86 -34.42
N ALA A 260 -67.84 53.02 -33.81
CA ALA A 260 -66.92 53.68 -32.89
C ALA A 260 -66.64 52.85 -31.64
N LYS A 261 -67.67 52.20 -31.05
CA LYS A 261 -67.47 51.27 -29.92
C LYS A 261 -66.60 50.08 -30.32
N ASN A 262 -66.84 49.50 -31.50
CA ASN A 262 -66.05 48.38 -32.00
C ASN A 262 -64.61 48.79 -32.30
N GLU A 263 -64.37 49.99 -32.86
CA GLU A 263 -63.02 50.54 -33.06
C GLU A 263 -62.27 50.67 -31.73
N ILE A 264 -62.92 51.19 -30.68
CA ILE A 264 -62.32 51.28 -29.34
C ILE A 264 -61.98 49.89 -28.79
N GLN A 265 -62.87 48.90 -28.94
CA GLN A 265 -62.60 47.53 -28.50
C GLN A 265 -61.43 46.89 -29.27
N ILE A 266 -61.35 47.12 -30.58
CA ILE A 266 -60.24 46.64 -31.42
C ILE A 266 -58.93 47.31 -31.00
N GLN A 267 -58.92 48.61 -30.70
CA GLN A 267 -57.73 49.30 -30.20
C GLN A 267 -57.26 48.73 -28.87
N HIS A 268 -58.16 48.52 -27.91
CA HIS A 268 -57.82 47.88 -26.63
C HIS A 268 -57.29 46.45 -26.82
N ALA A 269 -57.88 45.67 -27.73
CA ALA A 269 -57.40 44.34 -28.07
C ALA A 269 -56.00 44.38 -28.74
N MET A 270 -55.74 45.37 -29.60
CA MET A 270 -54.41 45.57 -30.20
C MET A 270 -53.36 45.96 -29.17
N GLU A 271 -53.68 46.88 -28.25
CA GLU A 271 -52.76 47.30 -27.19
C GLU A 271 -52.43 46.14 -26.25
N THR A 272 -53.43 45.35 -25.85
CA THR A 272 -53.21 44.14 -25.03
C THR A 272 -52.38 43.09 -25.78
N LEU A 273 -52.58 42.91 -27.08
CA LEU A 273 -51.76 42.02 -27.89
C LEU A 273 -50.31 42.50 -27.98
N LEU A 274 -50.08 43.80 -28.23
CA LEU A 274 -48.75 44.39 -28.31
C LEU A 274 -48.00 44.33 -26.97
N THR A 275 -48.69 44.62 -25.86
CA THR A 275 -48.10 44.51 -24.52
C THR A 275 -47.73 43.07 -24.21
N LEU A 276 -48.62 42.10 -24.44
CA LEU A 276 -48.33 40.67 -24.29
C LEU A 276 -47.18 40.20 -25.17
N GLN A 277 -47.11 40.66 -26.42
CA GLN A 277 -46.00 40.37 -27.33
C GLN A 277 -44.69 40.91 -26.78
N SER A 278 -44.67 42.15 -26.28
CA SER A 278 -43.49 42.76 -25.68
C SER A 278 -43.02 42.01 -24.42
N GLU A 279 -43.96 41.56 -23.58
CA GLU A 279 -43.68 40.77 -22.39
C GLU A 279 -43.14 39.38 -22.75
N TRP A 280 -43.72 38.74 -23.76
CA TRP A 280 -43.24 37.46 -24.27
C TRP A 280 -41.81 37.57 -24.78
N ILE A 281 -41.49 38.60 -25.57
CA ILE A 281 -40.12 38.85 -26.04
C ILE A 281 -39.17 39.07 -24.86
N LYS A 282 -39.56 39.89 -23.87
CA LYS A 282 -38.75 40.13 -22.65
C LYS A 282 -38.52 38.82 -21.87
N LYS A 283 -39.56 38.02 -21.62
CA LYS A 283 -39.46 36.73 -20.92
C LYS A 283 -38.60 35.73 -21.72
N ASN A 284 -38.77 35.66 -23.03
CA ASN A 284 -38.00 34.78 -23.89
C ASN A 284 -36.51 35.17 -23.91
N ASN A 285 -36.20 36.46 -24.03
CA ASN A 285 -34.83 36.96 -24.01
C ASN A 285 -34.15 36.74 -22.65
N THR A 286 -34.86 36.97 -21.55
CA THR A 286 -34.32 36.71 -20.20
C THR A 286 -34.09 35.22 -19.96
N MET A 287 -35.00 34.35 -20.42
CA MET A 287 -34.85 32.89 -20.34
C MET A 287 -33.69 32.39 -21.21
N ASN A 288 -33.57 32.86 -22.45
CA ASN A 288 -32.43 32.55 -23.32
C ASN A 288 -31.10 33.03 -22.72
N GLY A 289 -31.08 34.22 -22.10
CA GLY A 289 -29.92 34.73 -21.38
C GLY A 289 -29.54 33.88 -20.16
N LYS A 290 -30.53 33.33 -19.44
CA LYS A 290 -30.30 32.38 -18.33
C LYS A 290 -29.77 31.04 -18.86
N LEU A 291 -30.37 30.49 -19.92
CA LEU A 291 -29.93 29.25 -20.55
C LEU A 291 -28.50 29.36 -21.09
N LYS A 292 -28.14 30.45 -21.78
CA LYS A 292 -26.77 30.69 -22.23
C LYS A 292 -25.78 30.76 -21.05
N ARG A 293 -26.11 31.47 -19.97
CA ARG A 293 -25.28 31.52 -18.76
C ARG A 293 -25.08 30.15 -18.12
N MET A 294 -26.14 29.36 -17.99
CA MET A 294 -26.05 27.99 -17.47
C MET A 294 -25.23 27.08 -18.40
N SER A 295 -25.39 27.20 -19.71
CA SER A 295 -24.62 26.44 -20.70
C SER A 295 -23.12 26.77 -20.60
N ASN A 296 -22.77 28.06 -20.54
CA ASN A 296 -21.38 28.48 -20.39
C ASN A 296 -20.78 27.99 -19.08
N HIS A 297 -21.52 28.09 -17.98
CA HIS A 297 -21.06 27.60 -16.68
C HIS A 297 -20.84 26.08 -16.67
N LYS A 298 -21.74 25.32 -17.31
CA LYS A 298 -21.57 23.87 -17.50
C LYS A 298 -20.30 23.56 -18.30
N GLU A 299 -20.02 24.31 -19.36
CA GLU A 299 -18.83 24.12 -20.19
C GLU A 299 -17.54 24.47 -19.42
N GLU A 300 -17.54 25.55 -18.65
CA GLU A 300 -16.43 25.91 -17.76
C GLU A 300 -16.16 24.84 -16.69
N LEU A 301 -17.22 24.32 -16.05
CA LEU A 301 -17.10 23.23 -15.09
C LEU A 301 -16.53 21.97 -15.75
N ALA A 302 -16.99 21.64 -16.96
CA ALA A 302 -16.50 20.50 -17.71
C ALA A 302 -15.00 20.65 -18.03
N LYS A 303 -14.56 21.85 -18.45
CA LYS A 303 -13.14 22.15 -18.69
C LYS A 303 -12.30 21.97 -17.42
N LYS A 304 -12.75 22.52 -16.29
CA LYS A 304 -12.08 22.36 -14.98
C LYS A 304 -12.01 20.88 -14.56
N TYR A 305 -13.09 20.12 -14.74
CA TYR A 305 -13.12 18.69 -14.46
C TYR A 305 -12.11 17.91 -15.31
N TRP A 306 -12.05 18.18 -16.61
CA TRP A 306 -11.09 17.54 -17.50
C TRP A 306 -9.64 17.88 -17.16
N GLN A 307 -9.39 19.14 -16.78
CA GLN A 307 -8.07 19.57 -16.32
C GLN A 307 -7.65 18.84 -15.05
N MET A 308 -8.50 18.82 -14.01
CA MET A 308 -8.23 18.07 -12.78
C MET A 308 -8.01 16.59 -13.07
N LYS A 309 -8.84 15.96 -13.91
CA LYS A 309 -8.69 14.55 -14.28
C LYS A 309 -7.36 14.27 -14.98
N LYS A 310 -6.90 15.18 -15.84
CA LYS A 310 -5.58 15.09 -16.49
C LYS A 310 -4.46 15.20 -15.45
N GLU A 311 -4.52 16.20 -14.57
CA GLU A 311 -3.54 16.41 -13.49
C GLU A 311 -3.46 15.20 -12.56
N THR A 312 -4.60 14.67 -12.10
CA THR A 312 -4.65 13.46 -11.26
C THR A 312 -4.05 12.24 -11.96
N LYS A 313 -4.26 12.08 -13.28
CA LYS A 313 -3.66 10.98 -14.04
C LYS A 313 -2.15 11.14 -14.16
N THR A 314 -1.66 12.37 -14.36
CA THR A 314 -0.22 12.64 -14.42
C THR A 314 0.47 12.48 -13.08
N LEU A 315 -0.18 12.85 -11.97
CA LEU A 315 0.34 12.64 -10.62
C LEU A 315 0.42 11.15 -10.30
N ARG A 316 -0.64 10.38 -10.57
CA ARG A 316 -0.61 8.92 -10.42
C ARG A 316 0.50 8.28 -11.24
N GLY A 317 0.69 8.70 -12.49
CA GLY A 317 1.80 8.19 -13.32
C GLY A 317 3.18 8.45 -12.69
N LYS A 318 3.40 9.65 -12.14
CA LYS A 318 4.66 9.99 -11.45
C LYS A 318 4.84 9.20 -10.14
N GLU A 319 3.77 9.02 -9.38
CA GLU A 319 3.78 8.22 -8.15
C GLU A 319 4.07 6.75 -8.45
N ASP A 320 3.47 6.19 -9.49
CA ASP A 320 3.72 4.82 -9.96
C ASP A 320 5.18 4.65 -10.42
N GLU A 321 5.73 5.62 -11.17
CA GLU A 321 7.14 5.64 -11.57
C GLU A 321 8.10 5.72 -10.37
N MET A 322 7.81 6.60 -9.41
CA MET A 322 8.62 6.75 -8.19
C MET A 322 8.55 5.49 -7.32
N LEU A 323 7.37 4.87 -7.21
CA LEU A 323 7.18 3.63 -6.49
C LEU A 323 7.96 2.49 -7.15
N ALA A 324 7.92 2.37 -8.48
CA ALA A 324 8.70 1.38 -9.22
C ALA A 324 10.21 1.55 -8.96
N ALA A 325 10.72 2.79 -9.04
CA ALA A 325 12.13 3.07 -8.76
C ALA A 325 12.52 2.74 -7.31
N LEU A 326 11.65 3.03 -6.34
CA LEU A 326 11.86 2.69 -4.93
C LEU A 326 11.90 1.16 -4.72
N VAL A 327 10.96 0.44 -5.33
CA VAL A 327 10.89 -1.02 -5.25
C VAL A 327 12.14 -1.65 -5.86
N ASP A 328 12.56 -1.21 -7.05
CA ASP A 328 13.77 -1.71 -7.70
C ASP A 328 15.02 -1.46 -6.84
N ALA A 329 15.19 -0.24 -6.31
CA ALA A 329 16.30 0.10 -5.42
C ALA A 329 16.30 -0.74 -4.13
N SER A 330 15.12 -0.98 -3.56
CA SER A 330 14.98 -1.81 -2.36
C SER A 330 15.32 -3.28 -2.65
N GLN A 331 14.89 -3.80 -3.80
CA GLN A 331 15.14 -5.18 -4.20
C GLN A 331 16.62 -5.40 -4.52
N ASP A 332 17.29 -4.41 -5.13
CA ASP A 332 18.73 -4.45 -5.35
C ASP A 332 19.54 -4.35 -4.06
N ALA A 333 19.07 -3.58 -3.07
CA ALA A 333 19.67 -3.55 -1.73
C ALA A 333 19.51 -4.91 -1.03
N VAL A 334 18.33 -5.52 -1.10
CA VAL A 334 18.07 -6.86 -0.54
C VAL A 334 18.98 -7.91 -1.19
N LYS A 335 19.07 -7.95 -2.52
CA LYS A 335 19.96 -8.87 -3.23
C LYS A 335 21.42 -8.72 -2.79
N ARG A 336 21.90 -7.48 -2.66
CA ARG A 336 23.27 -7.22 -2.18
C ARG A 336 23.49 -7.72 -0.75
N LEU A 337 22.53 -7.54 0.13
CA LEU A 337 22.62 -8.04 1.51
C LEU A 337 22.55 -9.57 1.57
N GLU A 338 21.73 -10.21 0.74
CA GLU A 338 21.69 -11.67 0.59
C GLU A 338 23.03 -12.21 0.10
N ASP A 339 23.65 -11.59 -0.91
CA ASP A 339 24.98 -11.96 -1.41
C ASP A 339 26.06 -11.86 -0.32
N VAL A 340 26.01 -10.80 0.50
CA VAL A 340 26.93 -10.64 1.65
C VAL A 340 26.65 -11.70 2.71
N SER A 341 25.37 -12.01 3.00
CA SER A 341 24.99 -13.06 3.94
C SER A 341 25.54 -14.42 3.51
N VAL A 342 25.41 -14.77 2.23
CA VAL A 342 25.96 -16.02 1.67
C VAL A 342 27.48 -16.07 1.81
N LYS A 343 28.19 -14.95 1.58
CA LYS A 343 29.65 -14.88 1.80
C LYS A 343 30.01 -15.06 3.27
N LEU A 344 29.28 -14.44 4.19
CA LEU A 344 29.48 -14.57 5.63
C LEU A 344 29.23 -16.00 6.12
N GLU A 345 28.17 -16.65 5.64
CA GLU A 345 27.90 -18.06 5.93
C GLU A 345 29.02 -18.97 5.44
N LYS A 346 29.55 -18.73 4.23
CA LYS A 346 30.73 -19.47 3.73
C LYS A 346 31.95 -19.28 4.62
N ILE A 347 32.25 -18.05 5.04
CA ILE A 347 33.37 -17.76 5.96
C ILE A 347 33.16 -18.47 7.30
N LYS A 348 31.94 -18.43 7.84
CA LYS A 348 31.59 -19.12 9.09
C LYS A 348 31.77 -20.63 8.96
N GLN A 349 31.26 -21.24 7.89
CA GLN A 349 31.43 -22.66 7.61
C GLN A 349 32.91 -23.04 7.47
N LEU A 350 33.71 -22.26 6.74
CA LEU A 350 35.16 -22.46 6.65
C LEU A 350 35.83 -22.33 8.01
N GLY A 351 35.46 -21.34 8.81
CA GLY A 351 35.93 -21.16 10.18
C GLY A 351 35.61 -22.36 11.09
N GLU A 352 34.40 -22.91 10.99
CA GLU A 352 33.98 -24.11 11.73
C GLU A 352 34.75 -25.37 11.28
N ILE A 353 35.00 -25.53 9.97
CA ILE A 353 35.82 -26.62 9.44
C ILE A 353 37.26 -26.49 9.93
N CYS A 354 37.85 -25.29 9.85
CA CYS A 354 39.21 -25.01 10.33
C CYS A 354 39.34 -25.27 11.82
N ARG A 355 38.35 -24.86 12.64
CA ARG A 355 38.34 -25.06 14.10
C ARG A 355 38.46 -26.53 14.51
N LYS A 356 38.00 -27.49 13.70
CA LYS A 356 38.15 -28.94 13.98
C LYS A 356 39.61 -29.41 14.02
N TYR A 357 40.51 -28.72 13.32
CA TYR A 357 41.93 -29.08 13.23
C TYR A 357 42.82 -28.27 14.19
N GLU A 358 42.23 -27.37 14.98
CA GLU A 358 42.95 -26.54 15.94
C GLU A 358 43.18 -27.29 17.25
N LYS A 359 44.40 -27.20 17.78
CA LYS A 359 44.74 -27.74 19.10
C LYS A 359 44.39 -26.72 20.19
N ASP A 360 44.06 -27.18 21.39
CA ASP A 360 43.71 -26.28 22.52
C ASP A 360 44.86 -25.35 22.92
N SER A 361 46.11 -25.75 22.66
CA SER A 361 47.31 -24.92 22.82
C SER A 361 47.35 -23.69 21.90
N ASP A 362 46.58 -23.68 20.81
CA ASP A 362 46.52 -22.56 19.87
C ASP A 362 45.38 -21.59 20.19
N LYS A 363 44.36 -22.03 20.94
CA LYS A 363 43.30 -21.16 21.49
C LYS A 363 43.83 -20.31 22.64
N LEU A 364 44.56 -20.93 23.56
CA LEU A 364 45.18 -20.26 24.72
C LEU A 364 46.21 -19.19 24.33
N PHE A 365 46.90 -19.36 23.20
CA PHE A 365 47.87 -18.36 22.72
C PHE A 365 47.21 -17.10 22.18
N LEU A 366 46.03 -17.21 21.55
CA LEU A 366 45.29 -16.02 21.10
C LEU A 366 44.72 -15.21 22.27
N GLU A 367 44.41 -15.86 23.40
CA GLU A 367 43.97 -15.19 24.63
C GLU A 367 45.13 -14.52 25.39
N GLN A 368 46.37 -14.95 25.17
CA GLN A 368 47.57 -14.40 25.82
C GLN A 368 48.27 -13.30 25.02
N CYS A 369 47.92 -13.12 23.74
CA CYS A 369 48.33 -11.95 22.98
C CYS A 369 47.40 -10.79 23.36
N ASP A 370 47.67 -10.15 24.50
CA ASP A 370 47.05 -8.87 24.86
C ASP A 370 47.27 -7.85 23.73
N ASP A 371 46.29 -6.96 23.54
CA ASP A 371 46.26 -5.83 22.60
C ASP A 371 47.31 -4.74 22.93
N ASP A 372 48.37 -5.11 23.66
CA ASP A 372 49.35 -4.20 24.25
C ASP A 372 50.64 -4.15 23.43
N ARG A 373 50.49 -3.92 22.12
CA ARG A 373 51.57 -3.43 21.28
C ARG A 373 51.12 -2.19 20.50
N THR A 374 51.66 -1.08 21.01
CA THR A 374 51.90 0.21 20.39
C THR A 374 50.70 1.12 20.14
N ILE A 375 50.68 2.21 20.94
CA ILE A 375 50.21 3.52 20.52
C ILE A 375 50.99 3.85 19.23
N ASP A 376 50.38 3.61 18.08
CA ASP A 376 50.95 4.03 16.81
C ASP A 376 50.66 5.53 16.68
N ASN A 377 51.72 6.34 16.70
CA ASN A 377 51.62 7.76 16.39
C ASN A 377 51.21 7.91 14.91
N PHE A 378 49.93 8.22 14.67
CA PHE A 378 49.38 8.47 13.34
C PHE A 378 49.57 9.94 12.89
N GLU A 379 50.51 10.68 13.46
CA GLU A 379 50.65 12.14 13.24
C GLU A 379 51.10 12.51 11.82
N GLU A 380 51.62 11.57 11.01
CA GLU A 380 52.08 11.83 9.63
C GLU A 380 51.27 11.11 8.53
N LEU A 381 50.15 10.45 8.86
CA LEU A 381 49.42 9.62 7.90
C LEU A 381 48.07 10.25 7.49
N ASP A 382 47.75 10.20 6.20
CA ASP A 382 46.52 10.76 5.66
C ASP A 382 45.28 9.99 6.17
N SER A 383 44.12 10.64 6.29
CA SER A 383 42.96 10.06 6.99
C SER A 383 42.49 8.73 6.38
N ALA A 384 42.63 8.57 5.06
CA ALA A 384 42.32 7.34 4.34
C ALA A 384 43.29 6.19 4.66
N MET A 385 44.59 6.49 4.81
CA MET A 385 45.60 5.49 5.19
C MET A 385 45.46 5.06 6.65
N ILE A 386 45.07 5.98 7.53
CA ILE A 386 44.76 5.66 8.94
C ILE A 386 43.63 4.64 9.03
N ASP A 387 42.58 4.80 8.21
CA ASP A 387 41.43 3.89 8.23
C ASP A 387 41.73 2.54 7.57
N GLU A 388 42.53 2.49 6.51
CA GLU A 388 43.06 1.22 5.96
C GLU A 388 43.91 0.49 7.00
N CYS A 389 44.81 1.17 7.70
CA CYS A 389 45.62 0.57 8.76
C CYS A 389 44.75 -0.01 9.89
N LYS A 390 43.65 0.65 10.27
CA LYS A 390 42.69 0.11 11.24
C LYS A 390 41.96 -1.13 10.72
N GLU A 391 41.67 -1.22 9.42
CA GLU A 391 41.07 -2.43 8.83
C GLU A 391 42.05 -3.60 8.82
N PHE A 392 43.32 -3.39 8.48
CA PHE A 392 44.34 -4.44 8.53
C PHE A 392 44.60 -4.93 9.96
N LYS A 393 44.58 -4.04 10.97
CA LYS A 393 44.71 -4.41 12.38
C LYS A 393 43.66 -5.43 12.84
N LYS A 394 42.44 -5.39 12.29
CA LYS A 394 41.39 -6.38 12.60
C LYS A 394 41.78 -7.81 12.19
N MET A 395 42.68 -7.96 11.23
CA MET A 395 43.18 -9.25 10.74
C MET A 395 44.47 -9.72 11.42
N ASP A 396 45.11 -8.91 12.26
CA ASP A 396 46.41 -9.25 12.86
C ASP A 396 46.36 -10.51 13.74
N LYS A 397 45.31 -10.66 14.55
CA LYS A 397 45.10 -11.88 15.36
C LYS A 397 44.96 -13.12 14.48
N PHE A 398 44.31 -12.99 13.32
CA PHE A 398 44.21 -14.08 12.33
C PHE A 398 45.57 -14.38 11.68
N LEU A 399 46.31 -13.35 11.26
CA LEU A 399 47.64 -13.51 10.64
C LEU A 399 48.67 -14.12 11.61
N LEU A 400 48.67 -13.70 12.87
CA LEU A 400 49.49 -14.30 13.93
C LEU A 400 49.18 -15.80 14.10
N LYS A 401 47.89 -16.17 14.08
CA LYS A 401 47.45 -17.57 14.12
C LYS A 401 47.99 -18.37 12.93
N VAL A 402 47.84 -17.83 11.71
CA VAL A 402 48.34 -18.46 10.47
C VAL A 402 49.86 -18.65 10.53
N ASN A 403 50.61 -17.64 10.97
CA ASN A 403 52.05 -17.71 11.09
C ASN A 403 52.51 -18.76 12.12
N ARG A 404 51.85 -18.84 13.27
CA ARG A 404 52.13 -19.86 14.30
C ARG A 404 51.91 -21.27 13.75
N VAL A 405 50.77 -21.53 13.10
CA VAL A 405 50.49 -22.83 12.48
C VAL A 405 51.53 -23.16 11.40
N ARG A 406 51.97 -22.16 10.63
CA ARG A 406 53.04 -22.32 9.63
C ARG A 406 54.36 -22.73 10.27
N VAL A 407 54.75 -22.10 11.37
CA VAL A 407 55.97 -22.45 12.13
C VAL A 407 55.85 -23.87 12.71
N GLN A 408 54.74 -24.21 13.38
CA GLN A 408 54.50 -25.56 13.89
C GLN A 408 54.58 -26.61 12.78
N THR A 409 53.99 -26.33 11.62
CA THR A 409 54.05 -27.21 10.45
C THR A 409 55.48 -27.40 9.97
N MET A 410 56.29 -26.34 9.95
CA MET A 410 57.71 -26.45 9.61
C MET A 410 58.48 -27.29 10.65
N CYS A 411 58.26 -27.07 11.95
CA CYS A 411 58.87 -27.88 13.00
C CYS A 411 58.54 -29.37 12.84
N LEU A 412 57.26 -29.72 12.69
CA LEU A 412 56.82 -31.10 12.47
C LEU A 412 57.42 -31.71 11.19
N LYS A 413 57.56 -30.92 10.11
CA LYS A 413 58.24 -31.38 8.89
C LYS A 413 59.71 -31.69 9.15
N THR A 414 60.42 -30.84 9.88
CA THR A 414 61.84 -31.07 10.22
C THR A 414 62.03 -32.28 11.12
N GLU A 415 61.17 -32.45 12.12
CA GLU A 415 61.19 -33.61 13.02
C GLU A 415 60.90 -34.91 12.26
N ARG A 416 59.90 -34.90 11.38
CA ARG A 416 59.63 -36.02 10.47
C ARG A 416 60.85 -36.39 9.63
N ILE A 417 61.58 -35.40 9.11
CA ILE A 417 62.81 -35.64 8.33
C ILE A 417 63.90 -36.24 9.21
N LYS A 418 64.07 -35.75 10.46
CA LYS A 418 65.03 -36.31 11.43
C LYS A 418 64.70 -37.76 11.77
N LEU A 419 63.46 -38.03 12.18
CA LEU A 419 62.98 -39.39 12.48
C LEU A 419 63.09 -40.32 11.27
N ALA A 420 62.84 -39.82 10.07
CA ALA A 420 63.04 -40.61 8.85
C ALA A 420 64.52 -40.96 8.63
N LYS A 421 65.45 -40.02 8.87
CA LYS A 421 66.90 -40.27 8.80
C LYS A 421 67.34 -41.26 9.88
N GLU A 422 66.90 -41.09 11.12
CA GLU A 422 67.18 -42.02 12.22
C GLU A 422 66.63 -43.41 11.94
N ASN A 423 65.41 -43.53 11.38
CA ASN A 423 64.83 -44.80 10.97
C ASN A 423 65.67 -45.47 9.88
N ILE A 424 66.16 -44.71 8.90
CA ILE A 424 67.08 -45.21 7.87
C ILE A 424 68.39 -45.68 8.52
N GLN A 425 68.96 -44.91 9.45
CA GLN A 425 70.18 -45.27 10.16
C GLN A 425 70.00 -46.53 11.03
N LEU A 426 68.89 -46.63 11.78
CA LEU A 426 68.54 -47.82 12.56
C LEU A 426 68.35 -49.04 11.67
N LYS A 427 67.67 -48.89 10.52
CA LYS A 427 67.57 -49.95 9.51
C LYS A 427 68.94 -50.36 8.98
N GLN A 428 69.85 -49.42 8.76
CA GLN A 428 71.23 -49.70 8.35
C GLN A 428 72.04 -50.37 9.45
N TYR A 429 71.88 -49.95 10.72
CA TYR A 429 72.51 -50.59 11.89
C TYR A 429 72.03 -52.02 12.08
N ILE A 430 70.72 -52.26 11.99
CA ILE A 430 70.14 -53.60 12.02
C ILE A 430 70.70 -54.42 10.85
N LYS A 431 70.78 -53.84 9.65
CA LYS A 431 71.38 -54.52 8.49
C LYS A 431 72.84 -54.88 8.73
N ARG A 432 73.65 -53.95 9.27
CA ARG A 432 75.06 -54.16 9.62
C ARG A 432 75.24 -55.20 10.72
N TYR A 433 74.46 -55.12 11.79
CA TYR A 433 74.44 -56.09 12.89
C TYR A 433 74.08 -57.49 12.40
N LEU A 434 73.07 -57.62 11.53
CA LEU A 434 72.69 -58.89 10.91
C LEU A 434 73.78 -59.40 9.96
N THR A 435 74.46 -58.52 9.20
CA THR A 435 75.59 -58.94 8.35
C THR A 435 76.83 -59.30 9.15
N GLU A 436 77.13 -58.63 10.26
CA GLU A 436 78.21 -58.99 11.18
C GLU A 436 77.91 -60.31 11.90
N LEU A 437 76.65 -60.56 12.27
CA LEU A 437 76.22 -61.88 12.77
C LEU A 437 76.34 -62.98 11.71
N ALA A 438 76.13 -62.64 10.43
CA ALA A 438 76.29 -63.58 9.32
C ALA A 438 77.77 -63.82 8.95
N LEU A 439 78.64 -62.81 9.08
CA LEU A 439 80.08 -62.86 8.77
C LEU A 439 80.93 -63.37 9.94
N LYS A 440 80.53 -63.16 11.20
CA LYS A 440 81.08 -63.88 12.37
C LYS A 440 80.57 -65.32 12.33
N GLY A 441 81.21 -66.11 11.48
CA GLY A 441 81.17 -67.56 11.56
C GLY A 441 81.67 -68.03 12.92
N GLY A 442 80.74 -68.38 13.81
CA GLY A 442 80.89 -69.55 14.66
C GLY A 442 81.38 -69.40 16.11
N LYS A 443 81.82 -68.23 16.62
CA LYS A 443 82.34 -68.18 18.02
C LYS A 443 81.70 -67.19 19.00
N ASP A 444 81.10 -66.09 18.56
CA ASP A 444 80.40 -65.15 19.47
C ASP A 444 78.97 -64.83 18.99
N ARG A 445 78.04 -65.76 19.21
CA ARG A 445 76.59 -65.51 19.09
C ARG A 445 75.99 -65.14 20.46
N PRO A 446 75.08 -64.15 20.54
CA PRO A 446 74.29 -63.89 21.75
C PRO A 446 73.42 -65.10 22.12
N LEU A 447 73.16 -65.30 23.43
CA LEU A 447 72.46 -66.49 23.97
C LEU A 447 71.08 -66.75 23.35
N SER A 448 70.40 -65.75 22.81
CA SER A 448 69.11 -65.91 22.13
C SER A 448 69.18 -66.65 20.79
N MET A 449 70.38 -66.83 20.21
CA MET A 449 70.62 -67.60 18.99
C MET A 449 71.48 -68.87 19.21
N LYS A 450 71.95 -69.12 20.44
CA LYS A 450 72.67 -70.37 20.77
C LYS A 450 71.72 -71.57 20.97
N LEU A 451 70.43 -71.33 21.18
CA LEU A 451 69.39 -72.38 21.34
C LEU A 451 68.98 -73.12 20.05
N GLN A 452 69.63 -72.89 18.91
CA GLN A 452 69.28 -73.55 17.64
C GLN A 452 70.43 -74.28 16.93
N SER A 453 71.66 -74.31 17.50
CA SER A 453 72.79 -75.00 16.86
C SER A 453 73.17 -76.34 17.51
N GLU A 454 72.40 -76.82 18.49
CA GLU A 454 72.49 -78.19 19.01
C GLU A 454 71.14 -78.90 18.89
N MET A 455 70.67 -79.16 17.68
CA MET A 455 69.74 -80.28 17.42
C MET A 455 69.63 -80.48 15.92
N GLN A 456 70.64 -81.16 15.36
CA GLN A 456 70.51 -81.97 14.15
C GLN A 456 71.68 -82.97 14.12
N LYS A 457 71.52 -84.07 14.86
CA LYS A 457 71.91 -85.40 14.39
C LYS A 457 70.60 -86.16 14.12
N ALA A 458 70.62 -86.92 13.03
CA ALA A 458 69.48 -87.46 12.29
C ALA A 458 68.58 -88.43 13.08
N ASP A 459 67.32 -88.59 12.63
CA ASP A 459 66.90 -89.86 11.99
C ASP A 459 65.55 -89.82 11.24
N LEU A 460 65.59 -90.44 10.05
CA LEU A 460 64.59 -91.28 9.36
C LEU A 460 63.13 -90.81 9.23
N ASN A 461 62.88 -89.96 8.23
CA ASN A 461 61.98 -90.27 7.09
C ASN A 461 61.87 -89.05 6.18
N GLY A 462 62.21 -89.24 4.90
CA GLY A 462 62.15 -88.21 3.87
C GLY A 462 60.73 -87.65 3.68
N LYS A 463 60.47 -86.49 4.29
CA LYS A 463 59.46 -85.54 3.84
C LYS A 463 60.04 -84.13 3.98
N LEU A 464 60.19 -83.44 2.85
CA LEU A 464 60.42 -82.00 2.79
C LEU A 464 59.22 -81.29 3.42
N LEU A 465 59.29 -81.06 4.73
CA LEU A 465 58.42 -80.09 5.39
C LEU A 465 59.00 -78.71 5.10
N ASN A 466 58.32 -77.97 4.22
CA ASN A 466 58.55 -76.55 4.01
C ASN A 466 58.75 -75.87 5.38
N ARG A 467 59.92 -75.26 5.56
CA ARG A 467 60.25 -74.47 6.75
C ARG A 467 59.09 -73.50 7.00
N PRO A 468 58.49 -73.47 8.19
CA PRO A 468 57.53 -72.42 8.51
C PRO A 468 58.28 -71.10 8.42
N VAL A 469 57.86 -70.27 7.46
CA VAL A 469 58.38 -68.92 7.27
C VAL A 469 58.30 -68.22 8.62
N THR A 470 59.45 -67.85 9.17
CA THR A 470 59.48 -67.15 10.46
C THR A 470 58.70 -65.84 10.32
N CYS A 471 58.03 -65.39 11.39
CA CYS A 471 57.19 -64.18 11.36
C CYS A 471 57.93 -62.96 10.77
N ILE A 472 59.26 -62.94 10.87
CA ILE A 472 60.15 -61.91 10.34
C ILE A 472 60.33 -62.05 8.81
N GLU A 473 60.54 -63.26 8.29
CA GLU A 473 60.60 -63.52 6.84
C GLU A 473 59.24 -63.27 6.17
N GLY A 474 58.13 -63.55 6.85
CA GLY A 474 56.77 -63.27 6.38
C GLY A 474 56.45 -61.77 6.35
N VAL A 475 56.87 -61.03 7.38
CA VAL A 475 56.74 -59.57 7.43
C VAL A 475 57.66 -58.89 6.40
N LEU A 476 58.89 -59.36 6.22
CA LEU A 476 59.79 -58.84 5.18
C LEU A 476 59.26 -59.11 3.76
N SER A 477 58.73 -60.30 3.50
CA SER A 477 58.09 -60.63 2.23
C SER A 477 56.85 -59.76 1.99
N ASN A 478 56.00 -59.56 3.00
CA ASN A 478 54.83 -58.69 2.90
C ASN A 478 55.19 -57.22 2.72
N VAL A 479 56.23 -56.72 3.38
CA VAL A 479 56.71 -55.33 3.23
C VAL A 479 57.30 -55.12 1.83
N VAL A 480 58.12 -56.06 1.34
CA VAL A 480 58.69 -55.98 -0.02
C VAL A 480 57.59 -56.10 -1.09
N LEU A 481 56.61 -56.98 -0.90
CA LEU A 481 55.45 -57.11 -1.79
C LEU A 481 54.52 -55.90 -1.72
N HIS A 482 54.37 -55.28 -0.55
CA HIS A 482 53.60 -54.05 -0.37
C HIS A 482 54.28 -52.86 -1.05
N GLU A 483 55.60 -52.70 -0.88
CA GLU A 483 56.37 -51.65 -1.54
C GLU A 483 56.34 -51.81 -3.07
N LYS A 484 56.45 -53.05 -3.56
CA LYS A 484 56.31 -53.36 -4.99
C LYS A 484 54.89 -53.09 -5.51
N ARG A 485 53.85 -53.36 -4.69
CA ARG A 485 52.44 -53.01 -5.00
C ARG A 485 52.21 -51.50 -5.04
N MET A 486 52.77 -50.75 -4.09
CA MET A 486 52.63 -49.29 -4.06
C MET A 486 53.34 -48.64 -5.24
N LYS A 487 54.55 -49.10 -5.60
CA LYS A 487 55.26 -48.62 -6.79
C LYS A 487 54.52 -48.96 -8.09
N LEU A 488 53.83 -50.10 -8.15
CA LEU A 488 52.95 -50.46 -9.27
C LEU A 488 51.67 -49.62 -9.30
N GLN A 489 51.07 -49.29 -8.14
CA GLN A 489 49.92 -48.40 -8.05
C GLN A 489 50.28 -46.96 -8.42
N GLU A 490 51.42 -46.44 -7.98
CA GLU A 490 51.91 -45.12 -8.39
C GLU A 490 52.23 -45.05 -9.88
N LYS A 491 52.81 -46.13 -10.46
CA LYS A 491 52.96 -46.24 -11.91
C LYS A 491 51.61 -46.28 -12.62
N LYS A 492 50.65 -47.09 -12.15
CA LYS A 492 49.28 -47.12 -12.71
C LYS A 492 48.56 -45.78 -12.58
N ILE A 493 48.70 -45.05 -11.48
CA ILE A 493 48.10 -43.72 -11.28
C ILE A 493 48.76 -42.66 -12.16
N LYS A 494 50.05 -42.82 -12.49
CA LYS A 494 50.75 -41.95 -13.47
C LYS A 494 50.42 -42.29 -14.92
N GLU A 495 50.18 -43.56 -15.25
CA GLU A 495 49.81 -44.02 -16.60
C GLU A 495 48.32 -43.81 -16.89
N LEU A 496 47.43 -43.95 -15.89
CA LEU A 496 46.01 -43.60 -15.98
C LEU A 496 45.83 -42.14 -15.53
N GLY A 497 46.07 -41.20 -16.44
CA GLY A 497 45.77 -39.79 -16.24
C GLY A 497 44.37 -39.58 -15.63
N SER A 498 44.32 -38.78 -14.56
CA SER A 498 43.14 -38.24 -13.86
C SER A 498 41.78 -38.90 -14.21
N VAL A 499 41.45 -40.01 -13.57
CA VAL A 499 40.05 -40.49 -13.57
C VAL A 499 39.23 -39.57 -12.69
N ARG A 500 38.48 -38.68 -13.34
CA ARG A 500 37.47 -37.80 -12.76
C ARG A 500 36.35 -38.66 -12.19
N ALA A 501 36.25 -38.77 -10.86
CA ALA A 501 35.10 -39.39 -10.23
C ALA A 501 33.87 -38.49 -10.42
N TYR A 502 32.83 -39.03 -11.05
CA TYR A 502 31.52 -38.38 -11.19
C TYR A 502 30.83 -38.24 -9.82
N PRO A 503 30.03 -37.18 -9.61
CA PRO A 503 29.31 -36.96 -8.36
C PRO A 503 28.17 -37.98 -8.20
N ARG A 504 28.06 -38.59 -7.03
CA ARG A 504 26.88 -39.39 -6.65
C ARG A 504 25.68 -38.47 -6.50
N VAL A 505 24.71 -38.67 -7.37
CA VAL A 505 23.34 -38.17 -7.24
C VAL A 505 22.71 -38.84 -6.01
N PHE A 506 22.23 -38.05 -5.06
CA PHE A 506 21.28 -38.50 -4.04
C PHE A 506 19.90 -38.55 -4.69
N CYS A 507 19.31 -39.74 -4.77
CA CYS A 507 17.88 -39.90 -4.99
C CYS A 507 17.11 -39.60 -3.69
N LEU A 508 15.89 -39.08 -3.89
CA LEU A 508 14.82 -38.74 -2.96
C LEU A 508 14.69 -39.62 -1.71
#